data_AF-A0A438BRP1-F1
#
_entry.id   AF-A0A438BRP1-F1
#
_cell.length_a   1.000
_cell.length_b   1.000
_cell.length_c   1.000
_cell.angle_alpha   90.00
_cell.angle_beta   90.00
_cell.angle_gamma   90.00
#
_symmetry.space_group_name_H-M   'P 1'
#
loop_
_entity.id
_entity.type
_entity.pdbx_description
1 polymer ?
#
loop_
_entity_poly.entity_id
_entity_poly.type
_entity_poly.pdbx_seq_one_letter_code
_entity_poly.pdbx_strand_id
1 'polypeptide(L)'
;MAESFLFSIAENVVGKIGSVALQEIGLAWGVKTELQKLEATLTTIKSVLLDAEEKQWNDRQLRDWLGKLKHVCYDVEDVLDEFQYQALQRQVVSHGSLKTKVLGFFSSSNPLPFSFKMGHRIKEVRERLDGIAADRAQFNLQTCMERAPLVYRETTHFVLASDVIGRDKDKEKVLELLMNSSDDAESISVIPIVGLGGLGKTTLAKLVYNDPWVVGHFKKRIWVCVSNDFDMKMGNKIVVTTRGHPVASIMGTVQAYILEGLPHVDCLSVFLKWAFNEGQEKQHPNLVKIGDDIVKKCNGVPLAARTLGSLLFSKFEQGIG
;
A
#
# COMPACT_ATOMS: atom_id res chain seq x y z
N MET A 1 -5.54 8.12 15.26
CA MET A 1 -6.96 7.69 15.24
C MET A 1 -7.48 7.99 13.83
N ALA A 2 -7.95 6.95 13.13
CA ALA A 2 -8.57 6.92 11.81
C ALA A 2 -8.17 8.03 10.79
N GLU A 3 -7.01 7.88 10.14
CA GLU A 3 -6.85 8.45 8.79
C GLU A 3 -7.95 7.83 7.92
N SER A 4 -8.89 8.67 7.50
CA SER A 4 -9.78 8.54 6.37
C SER A 4 -9.75 7.20 5.63
N PHE A 5 -10.48 6.23 6.14
CA PHE A 5 -10.60 4.93 5.50
C PHE A 5 -11.13 5.08 4.05
N LEU A 6 -11.97 6.10 3.80
CA LEU A 6 -12.57 6.36 2.50
C LEU A 6 -11.64 7.05 1.51
N PHE A 7 -10.83 8.01 1.94
CA PHE A 7 -9.85 8.66 1.04
C PHE A 7 -8.80 7.67 0.58
N SER A 8 -8.33 6.80 1.48
CA SER A 8 -7.35 5.75 1.11
C SER A 8 -7.94 4.73 0.14
N ILE A 9 -9.21 4.35 0.28
CA ILE A 9 -9.90 3.49 -0.70
C ILE A 9 -10.04 4.23 -2.04
N ALA A 10 -10.53 5.47 -2.04
CA ALA A 10 -10.70 6.24 -3.26
C ALA A 10 -9.37 6.40 -4.02
N GLU A 11 -8.26 6.62 -3.32
CA GLU A 11 -6.92 6.71 -3.90
C GLU A 11 -6.43 5.37 -4.48
N ASN A 12 -6.67 4.26 -3.78
CA ASN A 12 -6.36 2.92 -4.26
C ASN A 12 -7.16 2.57 -5.53
N VAL A 13 -8.46 2.88 -5.55
CA VAL A 13 -9.34 2.68 -6.70
C VAL A 13 -8.86 3.49 -7.90
N VAL A 14 -8.57 4.78 -7.73
CA VAL A 14 -8.05 5.65 -8.80
C VAL A 14 -6.73 5.09 -9.35
N GLY A 15 -5.81 4.65 -8.47
CA GLY A 15 -4.57 4.00 -8.88
C GLY A 15 -4.78 2.71 -9.67
N LYS A 16 -5.74 1.88 -9.26
CA LYS A 16 -6.13 0.66 -9.99
C LYS A 16 -6.71 0.99 -11.37
N ILE A 17 -7.58 1.99 -11.50
CA ILE A 17 -8.13 2.43 -12.78
C ILE A 17 -7.01 2.87 -13.74
N GLY A 18 -6.05 3.67 -13.26
CA GLY A 18 -4.90 4.09 -14.04
C GLY A 18 -4.05 2.90 -14.52
N SER A 19 -3.82 1.91 -13.65
CA SER A 19 -3.09 0.68 -14.02
C SER A 19 -3.81 -0.16 -15.07
N VAL A 20 -5.14 -0.25 -14.97
CA VAL A 20 -6.02 -0.98 -15.89
C VAL A 20 -6.05 -0.29 -17.26
N ALA A 21 -6.14 1.05 -17.28
CA ALA A 21 -6.16 1.82 -18.51
C ALA A 21 -4.81 1.76 -19.27
N LEU A 22 -3.69 1.59 -18.56
CA LEU A 22 -2.34 1.48 -19.12
C LEU A 22 -1.98 0.07 -19.63
N GLN A 23 -2.57 -0.99 -19.06
CA GLN A 23 -2.25 -2.38 -19.41
C GLN A 23 -2.82 -2.85 -20.75
N GLU A 24 -3.73 -2.10 -21.41
CA GLU A 24 -4.49 -2.64 -22.54
C GLU A 24 -4.18 -1.99 -23.91
N ILE A 25 -3.52 -2.80 -24.75
CA ILE A 25 -3.46 -2.69 -26.22
C ILE A 25 -4.77 -3.22 -26.88
N GLY A 26 -5.86 -3.47 -26.12
CA GLY A 26 -7.03 -4.21 -26.62
C GLY A 26 -8.42 -3.79 -26.13
N LEU A 27 -8.56 -2.72 -25.34
CA LEU A 27 -9.87 -2.29 -24.84
C LEU A 27 -10.77 -1.84 -25.98
N ALA A 28 -12.03 -2.30 -26.00
CA ALA A 28 -13.03 -1.62 -26.81
C ALA A 28 -13.14 -0.17 -26.32
N TRP A 29 -13.18 0.77 -27.26
CA TRP A 29 -13.22 2.21 -27.00
C TRP A 29 -14.22 2.63 -25.91
N GLY A 30 -15.37 1.93 -25.84
CA GLY A 30 -16.39 2.12 -24.81
C GLY A 30 -15.88 1.89 -23.38
N VAL A 31 -15.14 0.82 -23.11
CA VAL A 31 -14.65 0.50 -21.75
C VAL A 31 -13.64 1.54 -21.27
N LYS A 32 -12.72 1.95 -22.14
CA LYS A 32 -11.75 3.01 -21.83
C LYS A 32 -12.43 4.32 -21.48
N THR A 33 -13.47 4.68 -22.24
CA THR A 33 -14.26 5.89 -21.98
C THR A 33 -14.95 5.82 -20.62
N GLU A 34 -15.49 4.66 -20.25
CA GLU A 34 -16.14 4.44 -18.95
C GLU A 34 -15.17 4.51 -17.77
N LEU A 35 -13.97 3.95 -17.91
CA LEU A 35 -12.92 4.03 -16.90
C LEU A 35 -12.43 5.47 -16.67
N GLN A 36 -12.25 6.26 -17.74
CA GLN A 36 -11.85 7.67 -17.63
C GLN A 36 -12.91 8.51 -16.92
N LYS A 37 -14.20 8.26 -17.19
CA LYS A 37 -15.29 8.94 -16.48
C LYS A 37 -15.32 8.58 -15.00
N LEU A 38 -15.16 7.30 -14.69
CA LEU A 38 -15.10 6.81 -13.32
C LEU A 38 -13.94 7.44 -12.53
N GLU A 39 -12.76 7.55 -13.15
CA GLU A 39 -11.60 8.24 -12.59
C GLU A 39 -11.88 9.72 -12.31
N ALA A 40 -12.53 10.42 -13.25
CA ALA A 40 -12.88 11.83 -13.10
C ALA A 40 -13.87 12.06 -11.94
N THR A 41 -14.90 11.22 -11.81
CA THR A 41 -15.88 11.28 -10.72
C THR A 41 -15.20 11.00 -9.37
N LEU A 42 -14.37 9.97 -9.26
CA LEU A 42 -13.63 9.67 -8.03
C LEU A 42 -12.67 10.80 -7.63
N THR A 43 -11.98 11.40 -8.59
CA THR A 43 -11.09 12.55 -8.34
C THR A 43 -11.87 13.76 -7.81
N THR A 44 -13.07 14.00 -8.37
CA THR A 44 -13.97 15.05 -7.91
C THR A 44 -14.42 14.81 -6.47
N ILE A 45 -14.77 13.58 -6.11
CA ILE A 45 -15.16 13.21 -4.74
C ILE A 45 -13.94 13.27 -3.79
N LYS A 46 -12.76 12.82 -4.23
CA LYS A 46 -11.50 12.89 -3.46
C LYS A 46 -11.19 14.31 -2.97
N SER A 47 -11.48 15.32 -3.81
CA SER A 47 -11.21 16.73 -3.47
C SER A 47 -11.99 17.29 -2.26
N VAL A 48 -13.05 16.60 -1.83
CA VAL A 48 -13.89 16.99 -0.69
C VAL A 48 -14.00 15.96 0.42
N LEU A 49 -13.44 14.77 0.20
CA LEU A 49 -13.57 13.64 1.11
C LEU A 49 -13.02 13.94 2.51
N LEU A 50 -11.92 14.70 2.59
CA LEU A 50 -11.31 15.10 3.86
C LEU A 50 -12.22 16.03 4.67
N ASP A 51 -12.76 17.07 4.04
CA ASP A 51 -13.72 18.01 4.67
C ASP A 51 -15.02 17.29 5.09
N ALA A 52 -15.48 16.36 4.26
CA ALA A 52 -16.67 15.55 4.55
C ALA A 52 -16.48 14.66 5.78
N GLU A 53 -15.32 14.00 5.90
CA GLU A 53 -15.04 13.14 7.04
C GLU A 53 -14.78 13.89 8.35
N GLU A 54 -14.23 15.10 8.29
CA GLU A 54 -14.09 15.94 9.48
C GLU A 54 -15.47 16.37 10.00
N LYS A 55 -16.37 16.75 9.10
CA LYS A 55 -17.74 17.19 9.43
C LYS A 55 -18.70 16.04 9.78
N GLN A 56 -18.36 14.78 9.48
CA GLN A 56 -19.25 13.63 9.65
C GLN A 56 -19.72 13.38 11.09
N TRP A 57 -18.94 13.84 12.08
CA TRP A 57 -19.25 13.62 13.50
C TRP A 57 -20.44 14.45 13.97
N ASN A 58 -20.74 15.56 13.27
CA ASN A 58 -21.79 16.50 13.62
C ASN A 58 -22.98 16.47 12.64
N ASP A 59 -22.87 15.73 11.52
CA ASP A 59 -23.90 15.64 10.49
C ASP A 59 -24.20 14.17 10.13
N ARG A 60 -25.40 13.72 10.52
CA ARG A 60 -25.88 12.36 10.27
C ARG A 60 -26.11 12.09 8.78
N GLN A 61 -26.60 13.07 8.02
CA GLN A 61 -26.83 12.91 6.58
C GLN A 61 -25.51 12.77 5.83
N LEU A 62 -24.50 13.54 6.24
CA LEU A 62 -23.15 13.45 5.69
C LEU A 62 -22.49 12.10 6.01
N ARG A 63 -22.69 11.57 7.22
CA ARG A 63 -22.22 10.23 7.60
C ARG A 63 -22.89 9.12 6.78
N ASP A 64 -24.20 9.23 6.54
CA ASP A 64 -24.93 8.27 5.72
C ASP A 64 -24.47 8.36 4.24
N TRP A 65 -24.17 9.57 3.75
CA TRP A 65 -23.58 9.79 2.42
C TRP A 65 -22.19 9.16 2.29
N LEU A 66 -21.30 9.35 3.27
CA LEU A 66 -19.98 8.71 3.31
C LEU A 66 -20.09 7.17 3.37
N GLY A 67 -21.09 6.64 4.08
CA GLY A 67 -21.39 5.21 4.11
C GLY A 67 -21.76 4.66 2.72
N LYS A 68 -22.65 5.34 1.99
CA LYS A 68 -23.01 4.96 0.61
C LYS A 68 -21.80 5.00 -0.32
N LEU A 69 -20.97 6.04 -0.20
CA LEU A 69 -19.74 6.19 -0.97
C LEU A 69 -18.78 5.01 -0.73
N LYS A 70 -18.62 4.60 0.55
CA LYS A 70 -17.80 3.45 0.93
C LYS A 70 -18.24 2.16 0.25
N HIS A 71 -19.55 1.89 0.24
CA HIS A 71 -20.09 0.70 -0.40
C HIS A 71 -19.84 0.69 -1.91
N VAL A 72 -20.06 1.81 -2.60
CA VAL A 72 -19.81 1.89 -4.04
C VAL A 72 -18.33 1.78 -4.37
N CYS A 73 -17.43 2.32 -3.55
CA CYS A 73 -16.00 2.14 -3.76
C CYS A 73 -15.56 0.67 -3.71
N TYR A 74 -16.13 -0.15 -2.81
CA TYR A 74 -15.87 -1.60 -2.82
C TYR A 74 -16.39 -2.27 -4.08
N ASP A 75 -17.61 -1.92 -4.51
CA ASP A 75 -18.16 -2.46 -5.76
C ASP A 75 -17.28 -2.11 -6.97
N VAL A 76 -16.67 -0.92 -6.97
CA VAL A 76 -15.69 -0.52 -7.99
C VAL A 76 -14.40 -1.34 -7.88
N GLU A 77 -13.84 -1.53 -6.68
CA GLU A 77 -12.65 -2.38 -6.49
C GLU A 77 -12.90 -3.79 -7.00
N ASP A 78 -14.05 -4.39 -6.68
CA ASP A 78 -14.42 -5.74 -7.12
C ASP A 78 -14.51 -5.85 -8.65
N VAL A 79 -15.11 -4.86 -9.31
CA VAL A 79 -15.21 -4.83 -10.78
C VAL A 79 -13.83 -4.67 -11.43
N LEU A 80 -12.96 -3.84 -10.86
CA LEU A 80 -11.60 -3.64 -11.36
C LEU A 80 -10.71 -4.86 -11.14
N ASP A 81 -10.84 -5.52 -10.00
CA ASP A 81 -10.08 -6.74 -9.68
C ASP A 81 -10.51 -7.90 -10.58
N GLU A 82 -11.82 -8.06 -10.85
CA GLU A 82 -12.30 -9.03 -11.82
C GLU A 82 -11.80 -8.71 -13.24
N PHE A 83 -11.76 -7.43 -13.61
CA PHE A 83 -11.20 -7.01 -14.89
C PHE A 83 -9.72 -7.37 -15.01
N GLN A 84 -8.90 -7.02 -14.01
CA GLN A 84 -7.46 -7.35 -13.98
C GLN A 84 -7.23 -8.85 -14.03
N TYR A 85 -7.98 -9.63 -13.23
CA TYR A 85 -7.89 -11.09 -13.20
C TYR A 85 -8.16 -11.70 -14.58
N GLN A 86 -9.23 -11.27 -15.25
CA GLN A 86 -9.62 -11.81 -16.55
C GLN A 86 -8.70 -11.31 -17.69
N ALA A 87 -8.17 -10.09 -17.60
CA ALA A 87 -7.16 -9.57 -18.54
C ALA A 87 -5.84 -10.36 -18.45
N LEU A 88 -5.37 -10.64 -17.23
CA LEU A 88 -4.19 -11.48 -16.98
C LEU A 88 -4.39 -12.91 -17.48
N GLN A 89 -5.55 -13.51 -17.23
CA GLN A 89 -5.88 -14.86 -17.71
C GLN A 89 -5.76 -14.97 -19.24
N ARG A 90 -6.10 -13.91 -19.99
CA ARG A 90 -5.98 -13.88 -21.46
C ARG A 90 -4.55 -13.80 -21.96
N GLN A 91 -3.69 -13.04 -21.28
CA GLN A 91 -2.27 -12.95 -21.65
C GLN A 91 -1.57 -14.32 -21.54
N VAL A 92 -1.96 -15.12 -20.52
CA VAL A 92 -1.45 -16.47 -20.29
C VAL A 92 -1.96 -17.47 -21.34
N VAL A 93 -3.23 -17.38 -21.75
CA VAL A 93 -3.81 -18.26 -22.79
C VAL A 93 -3.27 -17.92 -24.20
N SER A 94 -2.85 -16.69 -24.46
CA SER A 94 -2.32 -16.24 -25.76
C SER A 94 -0.89 -16.73 -26.08
N HIS A 95 -0.19 -17.42 -25.17
CA HIS A 95 1.16 -17.95 -25.40
C HIS A 95 1.20 -19.34 -26.07
N GLY A 96 0.05 -19.94 -26.39
CA GLY A 96 -0.05 -21.22 -27.10
C GLY A 96 -0.20 -21.09 -28.62
N SER A 97 0.90 -21.31 -29.36
CA SER A 97 0.98 -21.54 -30.82
C SER A 97 0.46 -20.46 -31.78
N LEU A 98 1.35 -20.06 -32.71
CA LEU A 98 1.10 -19.12 -33.81
C LEU A 98 0.00 -19.55 -34.81
N LYS A 99 -0.43 -20.82 -34.82
CA LYS A 99 -1.41 -21.35 -35.79
C LYS A 99 -2.88 -21.09 -35.43
N THR A 100 -3.20 -20.60 -34.23
CA THR A 100 -4.60 -20.52 -33.73
C THR A 100 -5.24 -19.13 -33.89
N LYS A 101 -4.52 -18.14 -34.44
CA LYS A 101 -5.02 -16.75 -34.53
C LYS A 101 -6.24 -16.55 -35.43
N VAL A 102 -6.50 -17.45 -36.38
CA VAL A 102 -7.58 -17.26 -37.39
C VAL A 102 -8.84 -18.08 -37.07
N LEU A 103 -8.79 -19.03 -36.14
CA LEU A 103 -9.96 -19.82 -35.70
C LEU A 103 -10.48 -19.43 -34.31
N GLY A 104 -9.91 -18.39 -33.70
CA GLY A 104 -10.30 -17.88 -32.38
C GLY A 104 -11.55 -16.98 -32.35
N PHE A 105 -12.27 -16.84 -33.46
CA PHE A 105 -13.46 -15.96 -33.55
C PHE A 105 -14.80 -16.65 -33.22
N PHE A 106 -14.82 -17.98 -33.04
CA PHE A 106 -16.03 -18.75 -32.73
C PHE A 106 -15.90 -19.69 -31.52
N SER A 107 -14.84 -19.52 -30.71
CA SER A 107 -14.78 -20.14 -29.38
C SER A 107 -15.26 -19.12 -28.34
N SER A 108 -15.73 -19.58 -27.18
CA SER A 108 -16.25 -18.76 -26.06
C SER A 108 -15.25 -17.71 -25.49
N SER A 109 -14.07 -17.61 -26.10
CA SER A 109 -13.01 -16.63 -25.88
C SER A 109 -13.07 -15.40 -26.82
N ASN A 110 -14.24 -14.98 -27.31
CA ASN A 110 -14.35 -13.78 -28.13
C ASN A 110 -13.97 -12.50 -27.33
N PRO A 111 -13.12 -11.59 -27.86
CA PRO A 111 -12.73 -10.35 -27.17
C PRO A 111 -13.91 -9.40 -26.91
N LEU A 112 -14.88 -9.39 -27.81
CA LEU A 112 -15.98 -8.42 -27.86
C LEU A 112 -17.10 -8.65 -26.82
N PRO A 113 -17.65 -9.87 -26.63
CA PRO A 113 -18.68 -10.11 -25.60
C PRO A 113 -18.18 -9.84 -24.18
N PHE A 114 -16.90 -10.10 -23.94
CA PHE A 114 -16.24 -9.78 -22.67
C PHE A 114 -16.09 -8.29 -22.44
N SER A 115 -15.57 -7.57 -23.44
CA SER A 115 -15.39 -6.12 -23.35
C SER A 115 -16.75 -5.44 -23.19
N PHE A 116 -17.80 -5.97 -23.83
CA PHE A 116 -19.17 -5.53 -23.63
C PHE A 116 -19.69 -5.82 -22.21
N LYS A 117 -19.51 -7.04 -21.70
CA LYS A 117 -19.92 -7.44 -20.34
C LYS A 117 -19.25 -6.58 -19.28
N MET A 118 -17.93 -6.38 -19.36
CA MET A 118 -17.23 -5.54 -18.40
C MET A 118 -17.58 -4.07 -18.58
N GLY A 119 -17.69 -3.59 -19.82
CA GLY A 119 -18.11 -2.21 -20.09
C GLY A 119 -19.45 -1.88 -19.45
N HIS A 120 -20.41 -2.81 -19.50
CA HIS A 120 -21.70 -2.66 -18.82
C HIS A 120 -21.56 -2.55 -17.29
N ARG A 121 -20.70 -3.37 -16.68
CA ARG A 121 -20.50 -3.37 -15.22
C ARG A 121 -19.76 -2.14 -14.72
N ILE A 122 -18.72 -1.71 -15.44
CA ILE A 122 -18.00 -0.46 -15.16
C ILE A 122 -18.97 0.72 -15.28
N LYS A 123 -19.81 0.72 -16.32
CA LYS A 123 -20.85 1.74 -16.51
C LYS A 123 -21.85 1.76 -15.35
N GLU A 124 -22.29 0.60 -14.86
CA GLU A 124 -23.22 0.47 -13.74
C GLU A 124 -22.66 1.05 -12.44
N VAL A 125 -21.42 0.67 -12.07
CA VAL A 125 -20.79 1.22 -10.85
C VAL A 125 -20.47 2.71 -11.00
N ARG A 126 -20.12 3.17 -12.20
CA ARG A 126 -19.95 4.60 -12.51
C ARG A 126 -21.25 5.38 -12.30
N GLU A 127 -22.38 4.92 -12.85
CA GLU A 127 -23.66 5.62 -12.69
C GLU A 127 -24.11 5.71 -11.23
N ARG A 128 -23.86 4.66 -10.45
CA ARG A 128 -24.11 4.68 -8.99
C ARG A 128 -23.20 5.68 -8.28
N LEU A 129 -21.93 5.75 -8.67
CA LEU A 129 -20.99 6.72 -8.11
C LEU A 129 -21.35 8.16 -8.50
N ASP A 130 -21.75 8.40 -9.74
CA ASP A 130 -22.20 9.70 -10.24
C ASP A 130 -23.44 10.19 -9.46
N GLY A 131 -24.37 9.30 -9.13
CA GLY A 131 -25.50 9.61 -8.26
C GLY A 131 -25.07 10.08 -6.86
N ILE A 132 -24.11 9.38 -6.25
CA ILE A 132 -23.55 9.79 -4.95
C ILE A 132 -22.78 11.12 -5.07
N ALA A 133 -22.06 11.32 -6.18
CA ALA A 133 -21.36 12.57 -6.46
C ALA A 133 -22.33 13.75 -6.60
N ALA A 134 -23.50 13.54 -7.20
CA ALA A 134 -24.53 14.57 -7.35
C ALA A 134 -25.17 14.95 -6.01
N ASP A 135 -25.41 13.97 -5.13
CA ASP A 135 -25.94 14.20 -3.77
C ASP A 135 -25.02 15.11 -2.92
N ARG A 136 -23.73 15.22 -3.28
CA ARG A 136 -22.76 16.14 -2.67
C ARG A 136 -23.28 17.58 -2.61
N ALA A 137 -24.04 18.04 -3.61
CA ALA A 137 -24.50 19.42 -3.69
C ALA A 137 -25.41 19.83 -2.51
N GLN A 138 -25.92 18.86 -1.76
CA GLN A 138 -26.73 19.07 -0.56
C GLN A 138 -25.87 19.43 0.67
N PHE A 139 -24.56 19.24 0.58
CA PHE A 139 -23.61 19.51 1.67
C PHE A 139 -22.71 20.69 1.27
N ASN A 140 -22.53 21.65 2.17
CA ASN A 140 -21.62 22.79 2.00
C ASN A 140 -20.15 22.36 2.17
N LEU A 141 -19.71 21.41 1.35
CA LEU A 141 -18.37 20.84 1.36
C LEU A 141 -17.42 21.73 0.58
N GLN A 142 -16.38 22.19 1.24
CA GLN A 142 -15.37 23.04 0.62
C GLN A 142 -14.40 22.17 -0.16
N THR A 143 -14.22 22.49 -1.44
CA THR A 143 -13.14 21.93 -2.24
C THR A 143 -11.83 22.43 -1.62
N CYS A 144 -11.07 21.53 -1.01
CA CYS A 144 -9.77 21.89 -0.43
C CYS A 144 -8.75 22.02 -1.57
N MET A 145 -8.73 23.18 -2.24
CA MET A 145 -7.62 23.57 -3.12
C MET A 145 -6.51 24.13 -2.23
N GLU A 146 -5.51 23.28 -2.03
CA GLU A 146 -4.26 23.52 -1.31
C GLU A 146 -4.34 23.80 0.20
N ARG A 147 -3.63 22.90 0.90
CA ARG A 147 -3.13 22.99 2.28
C ARG A 147 -4.17 22.92 3.39
N ALA A 148 -4.70 21.71 3.60
CA ALA A 148 -4.72 21.20 4.96
C ALA A 148 -3.29 20.77 5.33
N PRO A 149 -2.78 21.06 6.54
CA PRO A 149 -1.64 20.32 7.04
C PRO A 149 -2.09 18.87 7.04
N LEU A 150 -1.50 18.06 6.15
CA LEU A 150 -1.49 16.63 6.33
C LEU A 150 -1.13 16.43 7.80
N VAL A 151 -2.03 15.86 8.59
CA VAL A 151 -1.57 15.17 9.79
C VAL A 151 -0.77 14.03 9.22
N TYR A 152 0.50 14.29 8.95
CA TYR A 152 1.42 13.32 8.45
C TYR A 152 1.35 12.16 9.43
N ARG A 153 1.34 10.94 8.91
CA ARG A 153 1.87 9.82 9.68
C ARG A 153 3.35 10.13 9.90
N GLU A 154 3.63 10.97 10.89
CA GLU A 154 4.98 11.35 11.28
C GLU A 154 5.67 10.04 11.62
N THR A 155 6.57 9.63 10.75
CA THR A 155 7.53 8.61 11.12
C THR A 155 8.55 9.34 11.97
N THR A 156 8.37 9.31 13.28
CA THR A 156 9.41 9.79 14.18
C THR A 156 10.67 8.97 13.94
N HIS A 157 11.87 9.55 14.05
CA HIS A 157 13.12 8.79 13.92
C HIS A 157 13.24 7.68 14.98
N PHE A 158 12.44 7.75 16.05
CA PHE A 158 12.44 6.81 17.15
C PHE A 158 11.82 5.46 16.76
N VAL A 159 12.57 4.39 17.05
CA VAL A 159 12.13 3.00 17.15
C VAL A 159 12.87 2.42 18.35
N LEU A 160 12.15 1.75 19.24
CA LEU A 160 12.76 0.89 20.25
C LEU A 160 13.41 -0.28 19.52
N ALA A 161 14.74 -0.35 19.51
CA ALA A 161 15.47 -1.43 18.85
C ALA A 161 15.08 -2.82 19.40
N SER A 162 14.72 -2.88 20.69
CA SER A 162 14.18 -4.08 21.36
C SER A 162 12.84 -4.57 20.79
N ASP A 163 12.14 -3.76 19.99
CA ASP A 163 10.87 -4.11 19.33
C ASP A 163 11.03 -4.62 17.90
N VAL A 164 12.25 -4.62 17.36
CA VAL A 164 12.52 -5.10 16.00
C VAL A 164 13.20 -6.45 16.05
N ILE A 165 12.63 -7.44 15.35
CA ILE A 165 13.10 -8.82 15.33
C ILE A 165 13.50 -9.20 13.90
N GLY A 166 14.61 -9.93 13.75
CA GLY A 166 15.01 -10.56 12.48
C GLY A 166 15.51 -9.61 11.40
N ARG A 167 15.96 -8.39 11.77
CA ARG A 167 16.41 -7.36 10.81
C ARG A 167 17.90 -7.01 10.88
N ASP A 168 18.68 -7.75 11.67
CA ASP A 168 20.12 -7.46 11.85
C ASP A 168 20.91 -7.61 10.55
N LYS A 169 20.69 -8.70 9.81
CA LYS A 169 21.34 -8.93 8.50
C LYS A 169 20.96 -7.88 7.45
N ASP A 170 19.70 -7.45 7.45
CA ASP A 170 19.25 -6.38 6.54
C ASP A 170 19.94 -5.05 6.90
N LYS A 171 20.06 -4.77 8.20
CA LYS A 171 20.72 -3.56 8.71
C LYS A 171 22.19 -3.54 8.32
N GLU A 172 22.91 -4.64 8.50
CA GLU A 172 24.31 -4.79 8.12
C GLU A 172 24.54 -4.51 6.64
N LYS A 173 23.73 -5.09 5.74
CA LYS A 173 23.84 -4.85 4.29
C LYS A 173 23.60 -3.38 3.92
N VAL A 174 22.62 -2.72 4.55
CA VAL A 174 22.37 -1.29 4.29
C VAL A 174 23.51 -0.43 4.84
N LEU A 175 24.11 -0.81 5.98
CA LEU A 175 25.32 -0.16 6.49
C LEU A 175 26.50 -0.34 5.54
N GLU A 176 26.73 -1.53 4.99
CA GLU A 176 27.75 -1.76 3.98
C GLU A 176 27.55 -0.87 2.75
N LEU A 177 26.32 -0.74 2.24
CA LEU A 177 26.00 0.17 1.13
C LEU A 177 26.25 1.64 1.48
N LEU A 178 26.01 2.03 2.74
CA LEU A 178 26.34 3.37 3.22
C LEU A 178 27.85 3.62 3.22
N MET A 179 28.67 2.60 3.48
CA MET A 179 30.14 2.72 3.61
C MET A 179 30.91 2.47 2.30
N ASN A 180 30.37 1.69 1.35
CA ASN A 180 31.09 1.20 0.16
C ASN A 180 31.23 2.20 -1.02
N SER A 181 31.23 3.52 -0.80
CA SER A 181 31.57 4.46 -1.88
C SER A 181 32.84 5.23 -1.56
N SER A 182 33.68 5.45 -2.58
CA SER A 182 34.83 6.35 -2.49
C SER A 182 34.41 7.68 -1.86
N ASP A 183 35.24 8.20 -0.95
CA ASP A 183 35.14 9.53 -0.35
C ASP A 183 35.40 10.65 -1.40
N ASP A 184 34.86 10.49 -2.61
CA ASP A 184 34.78 11.56 -3.58
C ASP A 184 33.73 12.54 -3.06
N ALA A 185 34.22 13.55 -2.35
CA ALA A 185 33.46 14.54 -1.56
C ALA A 185 32.36 15.30 -2.34
N GLU A 186 32.22 15.06 -3.64
CA GLU A 186 31.31 15.75 -4.54
C GLU A 186 30.12 14.89 -5.04
N SER A 187 30.11 13.56 -4.84
CA SER A 187 29.01 12.71 -5.34
C SER A 187 27.98 12.37 -4.25
N ILE A 188 26.72 12.68 -4.52
CA ILE A 188 25.58 12.29 -3.66
C ILE A 188 25.28 10.82 -3.92
N SER A 189 25.30 9.99 -2.87
CA SER A 189 24.88 8.59 -2.95
C SER A 189 23.48 8.41 -2.39
N VAL A 190 22.56 7.89 -3.22
CA VAL A 190 21.18 7.59 -2.84
C VAL A 190 20.98 6.08 -2.83
N ILE A 191 20.60 5.55 -1.67
CA ILE A 191 20.39 4.11 -1.40
C ILE A 191 18.89 3.86 -1.23
N PRO A 192 18.21 3.30 -2.24
CA PRO A 192 16.80 2.96 -2.14
C PRO A 192 16.60 1.64 -1.38
N ILE A 193 15.66 1.61 -0.44
CA ILE A 193 15.11 0.41 0.19
C ILE A 193 13.71 0.19 -0.39
N VAL A 194 13.52 -0.92 -1.10
CA VAL A 194 12.30 -1.25 -1.83
C VAL A 194 11.65 -2.49 -1.24
N GLY A 195 10.32 -2.54 -1.24
CA GLY A 195 9.62 -3.72 -0.76
C GLY A 195 8.13 -3.45 -0.56
N LEU A 196 7.37 -4.52 -0.37
CA LEU A 196 5.92 -4.46 -0.20
C LEU A 196 5.50 -3.69 1.06
N GLY A 197 4.22 -3.32 1.12
CA GLY A 197 3.63 -2.68 2.30
C GLY A 197 3.79 -3.55 3.55
N GLY A 198 4.04 -2.94 4.71
CA GLY A 198 4.08 -3.65 5.99
C GLY A 198 5.36 -4.46 6.27
N LEU A 199 6.31 -4.55 5.33
CA LEU A 199 7.59 -5.28 5.54
C LEU A 199 8.54 -4.63 6.56
N GLY A 200 8.33 -3.36 6.90
CA GLY A 200 9.18 -2.66 7.87
C GLY A 200 10.35 -1.88 7.26
N LYS A 201 10.26 -1.43 6.00
CA LYS A 201 11.28 -0.57 5.35
C LYS A 201 11.67 0.63 6.19
N THR A 202 10.66 1.38 6.66
CA THR A 202 10.87 2.54 7.54
C THR A 202 11.50 2.12 8.86
N THR A 203 11.10 0.98 9.42
CA THR A 203 11.70 0.42 10.64
C THR A 203 13.19 0.11 10.44
N LEU A 204 13.54 -0.52 9.32
CA LEU A 204 14.93 -0.80 8.95
C LEU A 204 15.73 0.50 8.76
N ALA A 205 15.18 1.48 8.05
CA ALA A 205 15.82 2.78 7.88
C ALA A 205 16.05 3.51 9.22
N LYS A 206 15.12 3.39 10.18
CA LYS A 206 15.30 3.93 11.54
C LYS A 206 16.37 3.18 12.33
N LEU A 207 16.47 1.85 12.18
CA LEU A 207 17.56 1.07 12.81
C LEU A 207 18.92 1.52 12.30
N VAL A 208 19.04 1.71 10.99
CA VAL A 208 20.27 2.22 10.35
C VAL A 208 20.55 3.66 10.80
N TYR A 209 19.54 4.54 10.76
CA TYR A 209 19.66 5.95 11.13
C TYR A 209 20.18 6.12 12.57
N ASN A 210 19.70 5.30 13.50
CA ASN A 210 20.08 5.34 14.92
C ASN A 210 21.25 4.41 15.28
N ASP A 211 21.85 3.72 14.32
CA ASP A 211 22.97 2.83 14.60
C ASP A 211 24.16 3.63 15.18
N PRO A 212 24.83 3.17 16.25
CA PRO A 212 25.94 3.89 16.87
C PRO A 212 27.03 4.32 15.89
N TRP A 213 27.29 3.51 14.86
CA TRP A 213 28.26 3.86 13.82
C TRP A 213 27.80 5.04 12.96
N VAL A 214 26.53 5.05 12.54
CA VAL A 214 25.94 6.15 11.77
C VAL A 214 25.88 7.42 12.61
N VAL A 215 25.55 7.30 13.90
CA VAL A 215 25.56 8.41 14.86
C VAL A 215 26.95 9.02 15.00
N GLY A 216 28.00 8.18 15.10
CA GLY A 216 29.39 8.63 15.24
C GLY A 216 29.98 9.22 13.96
N HIS A 217 29.60 8.70 12.80
CA HIS A 217 30.16 9.10 11.50
C HIS A 217 29.52 10.39 10.95
N PHE A 218 28.20 10.54 11.07
CA PHE A 218 27.47 11.68 10.49
C PHE A 218 27.12 12.75 11.53
N LYS A 219 27.85 13.88 11.49
CA LYS A 219 27.63 15.04 12.38
C LYS A 219 26.20 15.61 12.30
N LYS A 220 25.61 15.59 11.10
CA LYS A 220 24.24 16.06 10.84
C LYS A 220 23.48 14.93 10.17
N ARG A 221 22.31 14.59 10.73
CA ARG A 221 21.42 13.56 10.22
C ARG A 221 20.01 14.12 10.19
N ILE A 222 19.33 14.00 9.05
CA ILE A 222 17.98 14.54 8.86
C ILE A 222 17.07 13.36 8.55
N TRP A 223 15.90 13.34 9.19
CA TRP A 223 14.84 12.40 8.87
C TRP A 223 13.66 13.16 8.28
N VAL A 224 13.27 12.81 7.05
CA VAL A 224 12.20 13.49 6.31
C VAL A 224 11.20 12.47 5.79
N CYS A 225 9.92 12.72 6.03
CA CYS A 225 8.84 12.00 5.37
C CYS A 225 8.39 12.83 4.17
N VAL A 226 8.67 12.37 2.95
CA VAL A 226 8.35 13.10 1.71
C VAL A 226 7.08 12.53 1.08
N SER A 227 6.08 13.38 0.83
CA SER A 227 4.81 12.98 0.19
C SER A 227 4.53 13.63 -1.16
N ASN A 228 5.32 14.62 -1.61
CA ASN A 228 5.60 15.02 -3.01
C ASN A 228 6.40 16.35 -3.01
N ASP A 229 7.17 16.57 -4.07
CA ASP A 229 8.07 17.71 -4.36
C ASP A 229 9.03 18.12 -3.23
N PHE A 230 10.16 17.41 -3.17
CA PHE A 230 11.24 17.72 -2.25
C PHE A 230 12.56 17.86 -3.01
N ASP A 231 13.00 19.11 -3.15
CA ASP A 231 14.27 19.46 -3.79
C ASP A 231 15.32 19.66 -2.70
N MET A 232 15.97 18.57 -2.28
CA MET A 232 16.98 18.61 -1.21
C MET A 232 18.37 18.35 -1.75
N LYS A 233 19.15 19.42 -1.88
CA LYS A 233 20.60 19.40 -2.13
C LYS A 233 21.38 19.42 -0.82
N MET A 234 21.09 18.48 0.08
CA MET A 234 21.78 18.40 1.38
C MET A 234 22.05 16.95 1.77
N GLY A 235 23.32 16.55 1.65
CA GLY A 235 23.85 15.30 2.20
C GLY A 235 24.62 14.48 1.17
N ASN A 236 25.76 13.94 1.58
CA ASN A 236 26.57 13.05 0.74
C ASN A 236 25.95 11.65 0.64
N LYS A 237 25.07 11.28 1.59
CA LYS A 237 24.39 9.99 1.69
C LYS A 237 22.91 10.17 1.99
N ILE A 238 22.04 9.58 1.17
CA ILE A 238 20.59 9.63 1.30
C ILE A 238 20.03 8.20 1.29
N VAL A 239 19.24 7.82 2.30
CA VAL A 239 18.49 6.56 2.31
C VAL A 239 17.03 6.86 2.02
N VAL A 240 16.47 6.22 1.00
CA VAL A 240 15.07 6.42 0.58
C VAL A 240 14.30 5.12 0.73
N THR A 241 13.15 5.14 1.39
CA THR A 241 12.26 3.96 1.45
C THR A 241 11.09 4.13 0.49
N THR A 242 10.86 3.18 -0.41
CA THR A 242 9.72 3.23 -1.35
C THR A 242 9.09 1.86 -1.56
N ARG A 243 7.85 1.83 -2.06
CA ARG A 243 7.17 0.60 -2.52
C ARG A 243 7.35 0.36 -4.02
N GLY A 244 7.66 1.42 -4.78
CA GLY A 244 7.75 1.37 -6.23
C GLY A 244 9.19 1.15 -6.71
N HIS A 245 9.43 0.05 -7.41
CA HIS A 245 10.72 -0.19 -8.06
C HIS A 245 11.09 0.88 -9.11
N PRO A 246 10.15 1.44 -9.91
CA PRO A 246 10.46 2.54 -10.82
C PRO A 246 10.98 3.79 -10.09
N VAL A 247 10.37 4.14 -8.95
CA VAL A 247 10.80 5.28 -8.12
C VAL A 247 12.22 5.07 -7.60
N ALA A 248 12.53 3.86 -7.14
CA ALA A 248 13.87 3.51 -6.69
C ALA A 248 14.92 3.62 -7.79
N SER A 249 14.58 3.23 -9.02
CA SER A 249 15.49 3.35 -10.17
C SER A 249 15.72 4.80 -10.60
N ILE A 250 14.72 5.67 -10.41
CA ILE A 250 14.84 7.10 -10.72
C ILE A 250 15.68 7.82 -9.65
N MET A 251 15.48 7.47 -8.37
CA MET A 251 16.12 8.14 -7.25
C MET A 251 17.50 7.58 -6.89
N GLY A 252 17.73 6.28 -7.07
CA GLY A 252 18.92 5.57 -6.61
C GLY A 252 20.14 5.85 -7.47
N THR A 253 21.27 6.10 -6.83
CA THR A 253 22.59 6.12 -7.49
C THR A 253 23.31 4.79 -7.36
N VAL A 254 22.83 3.93 -6.46
CA VAL A 254 23.27 2.54 -6.30
C VAL A 254 22.10 1.58 -6.48
N GLN A 255 22.41 0.30 -6.65
CA GLN A 255 21.38 -0.74 -6.74
C GLN A 255 20.47 -0.71 -5.51
N ALA A 256 19.16 -0.76 -5.76
CA ALA A 256 18.16 -0.76 -4.71
C ALA A 256 18.28 -2.01 -3.82
N TYR A 257 18.22 -1.81 -2.51
CA TYR A 257 18.10 -2.89 -1.54
C TYR A 257 16.65 -3.40 -1.52
N ILE A 258 16.44 -4.64 -1.95
CA ILE A 258 15.13 -5.28 -1.92
C ILE A 258 14.91 -5.90 -0.54
N LEU A 259 14.01 -5.30 0.23
CA LEU A 259 13.60 -5.82 1.53
C LEU A 259 12.55 -6.90 1.35
N GLU A 260 12.90 -8.10 1.81
CA GLU A 260 12.03 -9.27 1.79
C GLU A 260 11.24 -9.45 3.08
N GLY A 261 10.30 -10.41 3.05
CA GLY A 261 9.61 -10.90 4.24
C GLY A 261 10.58 -11.46 5.27
N LEU A 262 10.19 -11.39 6.54
CA LEU A 262 10.95 -12.04 7.60
C LEU A 262 10.96 -13.56 7.41
N PRO A 263 12.06 -14.23 7.77
CA PRO A 263 12.07 -15.68 7.95
C PRO A 263 10.93 -16.13 8.87
N HIS A 264 10.39 -17.32 8.63
CA HIS A 264 9.22 -17.83 9.37
C HIS A 264 9.42 -17.78 10.89
N VAL A 265 10.61 -18.16 11.37
CA VAL A 265 10.97 -18.17 12.80
C VAL A 265 10.91 -16.76 13.41
N ASP A 266 11.43 -15.76 12.69
CA ASP A 266 11.42 -14.37 13.14
C ASP A 266 10.01 -13.78 13.09
N CYS A 267 9.25 -14.11 12.05
CA CYS A 267 7.85 -13.71 11.90
C CYS A 267 6.97 -14.30 13.01
N LEU A 268 7.23 -15.56 13.40
CA LEU A 268 6.57 -16.22 14.52
C LEU A 268 6.94 -15.55 15.85
N SER A 269 8.22 -15.19 16.03
CA SER A 269 8.67 -14.46 17.22
C SER A 269 8.00 -13.09 17.35
N VAL A 270 7.84 -12.37 16.23
CA VAL A 270 7.04 -11.13 16.20
C VAL A 270 5.61 -11.42 16.63
N PHE A 271 4.95 -12.42 16.05
CA PHE A 271 3.58 -12.76 16.40
C PHE A 271 3.41 -13.08 17.89
N LEU A 272 4.27 -13.96 18.43
CA LEU A 272 4.18 -14.41 19.83
C LEU A 272 4.40 -13.25 20.81
N LYS A 273 5.36 -12.36 20.52
CA LYS A 273 5.61 -11.15 21.32
C LYS A 273 4.37 -10.26 21.45
N TRP A 274 3.50 -10.25 20.45
CA TRP A 274 2.28 -9.44 20.45
C TRP A 274 1.01 -10.23 20.81
N ALA A 275 1.10 -11.57 20.89
CA ALA A 275 -0.02 -12.47 21.21
C ALA A 275 -0.06 -12.88 22.69
N PHE A 276 1.08 -12.83 23.38
CA PHE A 276 1.24 -13.28 24.76
C PHE A 276 2.05 -12.28 25.57
N ASN A 277 1.81 -12.20 26.88
CA ASN A 277 2.79 -11.60 27.79
C ASN A 277 4.03 -12.50 27.89
N GLU A 278 5.16 -11.90 28.27
CA GLU A 278 6.45 -12.59 28.36
C GLU A 278 6.36 -13.89 29.20
N GLY A 279 6.64 -15.03 28.58
CA GLY A 279 6.66 -16.34 29.22
C GLY A 279 5.30 -17.08 29.25
N GLN A 280 4.19 -16.43 28.90
CA GLN A 280 2.87 -17.05 28.88
C GLN A 280 2.66 -18.00 27.69
N GLU A 281 3.46 -17.87 26.63
CA GLU A 281 3.40 -18.75 25.46
C GLU A 281 3.64 -20.22 25.83
N LYS A 282 4.45 -20.47 26.87
CA LYS A 282 4.75 -21.82 27.38
C LYS A 282 3.56 -22.49 28.05
N GLN A 283 2.63 -21.70 28.59
CA GLN A 283 1.43 -22.20 29.28
C GLN A 283 0.34 -22.61 28.29
N HIS A 284 0.46 -22.18 27.03
CA HIS A 284 -0.55 -22.37 25.99
C HIS A 284 0.01 -22.98 24.69
N PRO A 285 0.58 -24.20 24.73
CA PRO A 285 1.26 -24.81 23.57
C PRO A 285 0.32 -25.05 22.37
N ASN A 286 -0.97 -25.28 22.60
CA ASN A 286 -1.95 -25.43 21.52
C ASN A 286 -2.19 -24.12 20.76
N LEU A 287 -2.13 -22.99 21.47
CA LEU A 287 -2.34 -21.66 20.88
C LEU A 287 -1.09 -21.19 20.14
N VAL A 288 0.09 -21.60 20.60
CA VAL A 288 1.34 -21.44 19.85
C VAL A 288 1.29 -22.20 18.52
N LYS A 289 0.76 -23.43 18.49
CA LYS A 289 0.57 -24.20 17.24
C LYS A 289 -0.40 -23.51 16.27
N ILE A 290 -1.52 -23.00 16.78
CA ILE A 290 -2.47 -22.22 15.97
C ILE A 290 -1.80 -20.94 15.45
N GLY A 291 -1.00 -20.28 16.30
CA GLY A 291 -0.19 -19.11 15.93
C GLY A 291 0.77 -19.40 14.79
N ASP A 292 1.45 -20.55 14.81
CA ASP A 292 2.34 -20.99 13.73
C ASP A 292 1.59 -21.09 12.38
N ASP A 293 0.40 -21.68 12.37
CA ASP A 293 -0.43 -21.78 11.17
C ASP A 293 -0.95 -20.42 10.67
N ILE A 294 -1.23 -19.49 11.59
CA ILE A 294 -1.58 -18.11 11.25
C ILE A 294 -0.36 -17.40 10.61
N VAL A 295 0.82 -17.57 11.19
CA VAL A 295 2.06 -16.94 10.70
C VAL A 295 2.45 -17.45 9.31
N LYS A 296 2.18 -18.72 8.99
CA LYS A 296 2.32 -19.22 7.61
C LYS A 296 1.51 -18.40 6.61
N LYS A 297 0.32 -17.95 6.98
CA LYS A 297 -0.54 -17.07 6.15
C LYS A 297 -0.04 -15.62 6.09
N CYS A 298 0.72 -15.16 7.09
CA CYS A 298 1.35 -13.83 7.06
C CYS A 298 2.47 -13.70 6.02
N ASN A 299 2.99 -14.82 5.52
CA ASN A 299 4.03 -14.87 4.48
C ASN A 299 5.22 -13.92 4.74
N GLY A 300 5.71 -13.90 5.99
CA GLY A 300 6.84 -13.06 6.41
C GLY A 300 6.53 -11.57 6.55
N VAL A 301 5.27 -11.11 6.42
CA VAL A 301 4.91 -9.70 6.59
C VAL A 301 4.80 -9.35 8.09
N PRO A 302 5.74 -8.56 8.67
CA PRO A 302 5.80 -8.36 10.12
C PRO A 302 4.60 -7.58 10.67
N LEU A 303 4.07 -6.63 9.88
CA LEU A 303 2.88 -5.88 10.28
C LEU A 303 1.64 -6.79 10.38
N ALA A 304 1.50 -7.78 9.50
CA ALA A 304 0.40 -8.74 9.54
C ALA A 304 0.53 -9.63 10.79
N ALA A 305 1.74 -10.17 11.04
CA ALA A 305 2.04 -10.97 12.23
C ALA A 305 1.76 -10.20 13.53
N ARG A 306 2.23 -8.95 13.64
CA ARG A 306 1.96 -8.08 14.79
C ARG A 306 0.47 -7.85 14.99
N THR A 307 -0.26 -7.49 13.92
CA THR A 307 -1.69 -7.18 14.01
C THR A 307 -2.50 -8.40 14.46
N LEU A 308 -2.24 -9.56 13.87
CA LEU A 308 -2.95 -10.79 14.23
C LEU A 308 -2.57 -11.27 15.64
N GLY A 309 -1.31 -11.11 16.04
CA GLY A 309 -0.89 -11.37 17.42
C GLY A 309 -1.66 -10.50 18.41
N SER A 310 -1.68 -9.18 18.19
CA SER A 310 -2.41 -8.24 19.07
C SER A 310 -3.91 -8.50 19.12
N LEU A 311 -4.52 -8.97 18.03
CA LEU A 311 -5.94 -9.36 18.00
C LEU A 311 -6.22 -10.63 18.79
N LEU A 312 -5.25 -11.54 18.89
CA LEU A 312 -5.39 -12.71 19.74
C LEU A 312 -5.24 -12.31 21.20
N PHE A 313 -4.27 -11.47 21.53
CA PHE A 313 -4.07 -10.95 22.88
C PHE A 313 -5.34 -10.31 23.46
N SER A 314 -6.04 -9.47 22.67
CA SER A 314 -7.27 -8.82 23.14
C SER A 314 -8.42 -9.81 23.39
N LYS A 315 -8.46 -10.95 22.69
CA LYS A 315 -9.42 -12.02 22.95
C LYS A 315 -9.05 -12.86 24.18
N PHE A 316 -7.76 -12.98 24.49
CA PHE A 316 -7.31 -13.63 25.74
C PHE A 316 -7.76 -12.84 26.97
N GLU A 317 -7.62 -11.51 26.95
CA GLU A 317 -8.07 -10.68 28.09
C GLU A 317 -9.60 -10.72 28.27
N GLN A 318 -10.38 -10.79 27.19
CA GLN A 318 -11.85 -10.86 27.26
C GLN A 318 -12.39 -12.22 27.73
N GLY A 319 -11.60 -13.30 27.63
CA GLY A 319 -12.01 -14.65 28.06
C GLY A 319 -11.69 -14.97 29.53
N ILE A 320 -11.04 -14.06 30.24
CA ILE A 320 -10.63 -14.21 31.65
C ILE A 320 -11.50 -13.31 32.58
N GLY A 321 -12.48 -12.59 32.02
CA GLY A 321 -13.44 -11.75 32.76
C GLY A 321 -14.77 -12.42 33.05
#